data_AF-A0A1V6US05-F1
#
_entry.id   AF-A0A1V6US05-F1
#
_cell.length_a   1.000
_cell.length_b   1.000
_cell.length_c   1.000
_cell.angle_alpha   90.00
_cell.angle_beta   90.00
_cell.angle_gamma   90.00
#
_symmetry.space_group_name_H-M   'P 1'
#
loop_
_entity.id
_entity.type
_entity.pdbx_description
1 polymer ?
#
loop_
_entity_poly.entity_id
_entity_poly.type
_entity_poly.pdbx_seq_one_letter_code
_entity_poly.pdbx_strand_id
1 'polypeptide(L)'
;MKSSTSASTISPTTGLITFYDIALATPPPPLHKNRLLTKPLENVRSTLNFKNTPCKTKWVPLPAITSVRSALDIPASRKIADRSPYHTIPNISDPATGRMLGGSFSITAYLQEQSPSSGVGDLFPAQNLEFMFGRYLGLYALFAEA
;
A
#
# COMPACT_ATOMS: atom_id res chain seq x y z
N MET A 1 -19.48 47.38 -11.44
CA MET A 1 -19.01 46.21 -12.22
C MET A 1 -19.06 45.01 -11.29
N LYS A 2 -19.92 44.02 -11.56
CA LYS A 2 -20.08 42.83 -10.72
C LYS A 2 -19.07 41.79 -11.20
N SER A 3 -18.02 41.55 -10.43
CA SER A 3 -17.04 40.50 -10.68
C SER A 3 -17.59 39.17 -10.17
N SER A 4 -18.06 38.32 -11.08
CA SER A 4 -18.45 36.94 -10.84
C SER A 4 -17.21 36.06 -10.75
N THR A 5 -16.88 35.60 -9.54
CA THR A 5 -15.87 34.57 -9.29
C THR A 5 -16.45 33.21 -9.68
N SER A 6 -15.94 32.64 -10.77
CA SER A 6 -16.27 31.28 -11.20
C SER A 6 -15.61 30.26 -10.27
N ALA A 7 -16.40 29.61 -9.41
CA ALA A 7 -15.94 28.43 -8.70
C ALA A 7 -15.84 27.26 -9.70
N SER A 8 -14.62 26.77 -9.94
CA SER A 8 -14.42 25.50 -10.66
C SER A 8 -14.91 24.35 -9.78
N THR A 9 -16.14 23.92 -10.01
CA THR A 9 -16.68 22.65 -9.51
C THR A 9 -15.87 21.51 -10.14
N ILE A 10 -14.97 20.92 -9.35
CA ILE A 10 -14.26 19.69 -9.72
C ILE A 10 -15.29 18.57 -9.54
N SER A 11 -15.93 18.14 -10.62
CA SER A 11 -16.73 16.92 -10.61
C SER A 11 -15.80 15.75 -10.26
N PRO A 12 -16.10 14.92 -9.23
CA PRO A 12 -15.32 13.71 -9.01
C PRO A 12 -15.53 12.81 -10.22
N THR A 13 -14.50 12.67 -11.05
CA THR A 13 -14.52 11.66 -12.09
C THR A 13 -14.48 10.33 -11.36
N THR A 14 -15.61 9.62 -11.34
CA THR A 14 -15.79 8.30 -10.73
C THR A 14 -14.99 7.25 -11.51
N GLY A 15 -13.67 7.39 -11.51
CA GLY A 15 -12.73 6.50 -12.17
C GLY A 15 -12.33 5.35 -11.25
N LEU A 16 -11.93 4.23 -11.85
CA LEU A 16 -11.37 3.10 -11.11
C LEU A 16 -9.99 3.45 -10.54
N ILE A 17 -9.68 2.95 -9.34
CA ILE A 17 -8.34 3.09 -8.75
C ILE A 17 -7.32 2.42 -9.68
N THR A 18 -6.24 3.13 -10.01
CA THR A 18 -5.12 2.55 -10.75
C THR A 18 -4.10 1.99 -9.77
N PHE A 19 -3.90 0.68 -9.81
CA PHE A 19 -2.95 -0.06 -8.97
C PHE A 19 -1.68 -0.37 -9.77
N TYR A 20 -0.53 0.12 -9.30
CA TYR A 20 0.76 -0.08 -9.96
C TYR A 20 1.46 -1.33 -9.40
N ASP A 21 1.58 -2.35 -10.24
CA ASP A 21 2.14 -3.68 -9.91
C ASP A 21 3.39 -3.97 -10.77
N ILE A 22 4.28 -4.86 -10.32
CA ILE A 22 5.52 -5.20 -11.04
C ILE A 22 5.18 -6.06 -12.27
N ALA A 23 5.54 -5.57 -13.46
CA ALA A 23 5.57 -6.38 -14.67
C ALA A 23 6.71 -7.39 -14.53
N LEU A 24 6.35 -8.65 -14.33
CA LEU A 24 7.31 -9.72 -14.27
C LEU A 24 7.48 -10.30 -15.70
N ALA A 25 8.67 -10.83 -16.00
CA ALA A 25 9.09 -11.23 -17.35
C ALA A 25 7.96 -11.82 -18.21
N THR A 26 7.87 -11.30 -19.45
CA THR A 26 6.93 -11.73 -20.49
C THR A 26 7.58 -12.84 -21.34
N PRO A 27 6.86 -13.90 -21.74
CA PRO A 27 5.46 -14.17 -21.44
C PRO A 27 5.27 -14.49 -19.96
N PRO A 28 4.15 -14.05 -19.35
CA PRO A 28 3.80 -14.54 -18.03
C PRO A 28 3.73 -16.07 -18.12
N PRO A 29 4.46 -16.83 -17.26
CA PRO A 29 4.25 -18.26 -17.18
C PRO A 29 2.76 -18.50 -16.92
N PRO A 30 2.19 -19.62 -17.42
CA PRO A 30 0.78 -19.95 -17.24
C PRO A 30 0.38 -19.70 -15.79
N LEU A 31 -0.82 -19.14 -15.58
CA LEU A 31 -1.43 -18.75 -14.30
C LEU A 31 -1.43 -19.92 -13.28
N HIS A 32 -0.26 -20.34 -12.83
CA HIS A 32 -0.10 -21.28 -11.75
C HIS A 32 -0.22 -20.47 -10.47
N LYS A 33 -1.19 -20.90 -9.69
CA LYS A 33 -1.83 -20.35 -8.49
C LYS A 33 -0.93 -19.89 -7.34
N ASN A 34 0.38 -19.68 -7.54
CA ASN A 34 1.27 -19.35 -6.43
C ASN A 34 2.49 -18.54 -6.86
N ARG A 35 2.28 -17.45 -7.61
CA ARG A 35 3.33 -16.44 -7.72
C ARG A 35 3.20 -15.46 -6.57
N LEU A 36 3.82 -15.82 -5.47
CA LEU A 36 4.01 -14.93 -4.34
C LEU A 36 4.98 -13.82 -4.76
N LEU A 37 4.43 -12.63 -4.99
CA LEU A 37 5.20 -11.41 -5.16
C LEU A 37 5.88 -11.08 -3.82
N THR A 38 6.92 -10.24 -3.83
CA THR A 38 7.53 -9.78 -2.58
C THR A 38 6.44 -9.30 -1.60
N LYS A 39 6.50 -9.70 -0.32
CA LYS A 39 5.43 -9.47 0.69
C LYS A 39 4.74 -8.09 0.66
N PRO A 40 5.42 -6.95 0.41
CA PRO A 40 4.74 -5.65 0.34
C PRO A 40 3.66 -5.56 -0.74
N LEU A 41 3.84 -6.27 -1.86
CA LEU A 41 2.97 -6.20 -3.02
C LEU A 41 1.72 -7.08 -2.87
N GLU A 42 1.88 -8.22 -2.20
CA GLU A 42 0.77 -9.11 -1.84
C GLU A 42 -0.22 -8.43 -0.90
N ASN A 43 0.28 -7.59 0.01
CA ASN A 43 -0.53 -6.91 1.01
C ASN A 43 -1.56 -5.97 0.37
N VAL A 44 -1.16 -5.15 -0.61
CA VAL A 44 -2.09 -4.19 -1.25
C VAL A 44 -3.08 -4.89 -2.16
N ARG A 45 -2.65 -5.90 -2.94
CA ARG A 45 -3.57 -6.64 -3.80
C ARG A 45 -4.62 -7.41 -3.00
N SER A 46 -4.19 -8.03 -1.90
CA SER A 46 -5.10 -8.67 -0.94
C SER A 46 -6.03 -7.66 -0.29
N THR A 47 -5.53 -6.47 0.06
CA THR A 47 -6.37 -5.39 0.62
C THR A 47 -7.47 -4.96 -0.35
N LEU A 48 -7.12 -4.70 -1.62
CA LEU A 48 -8.07 -4.30 -2.65
C LEU A 48 -9.16 -5.37 -2.86
N ASN A 49 -8.75 -6.64 -2.91
CA ASN A 49 -9.69 -7.77 -3.00
C ASN A 49 -10.56 -7.90 -1.76
N PHE A 50 -9.98 -7.76 -0.56
CA PHE A 50 -10.67 -7.87 0.72
C PHE A 50 -11.73 -6.78 0.88
N LYS A 51 -11.43 -5.55 0.43
CA LYS A 51 -12.38 -4.42 0.38
C LYS A 51 -13.31 -4.45 -0.83
N ASN A 52 -13.17 -5.42 -1.73
CA ASN A 52 -13.91 -5.50 -3.00
C ASN A 52 -13.86 -4.19 -3.81
N THR A 53 -12.70 -3.51 -3.80
CA THR A 53 -12.53 -2.21 -4.44
C THR A 53 -12.17 -2.38 -5.92
N PRO A 54 -12.97 -1.82 -6.85
CA PRO A 54 -12.73 -2.02 -8.26
C PRO A 54 -11.48 -1.23 -8.69
N CYS A 55 -10.50 -1.93 -9.24
CA CYS A 55 -9.20 -1.35 -9.61
C CYS A 55 -8.71 -1.87 -10.96
N LYS A 56 -7.89 -1.05 -11.62
CA LYS A 56 -7.18 -1.40 -12.84
C LYS A 56 -5.70 -1.57 -12.51
N THR A 57 -5.14 -2.72 -12.84
CA THR A 57 -3.68 -2.94 -12.70
C THR A 57 -2.92 -2.29 -13.85
N LYS A 58 -1.90 -1.50 -13.51
CA LYS A 58 -0.88 -0.99 -14.43
C LYS A 58 0.43 -1.70 -14.13
N TRP A 59 0.90 -2.49 -15.07
CA TRP A 59 2.13 -3.27 -14.95
C TRP A 59 3.35 -2.38 -15.23
N VAL A 60 4.31 -2.35 -14.30
CA VAL A 60 5.51 -1.52 -14.33
C VAL A 60 6.75 -2.41 -14.37
N PRO A 61 7.59 -2.33 -15.42
CA PRO A 61 8.87 -3.03 -15.45
C PRO A 61 9.75 -2.62 -14.26
N LEU A 62 10.50 -3.58 -13.67
CA LEU A 62 11.40 -3.30 -12.54
C LEU A 62 12.32 -2.08 -12.75
N PRO A 63 12.99 -1.90 -13.92
CA PRO A 63 13.86 -0.74 -14.14
C PRO A 63 13.10 0.60 -14.18
N ALA A 64 11.80 0.57 -14.46
CA ALA A 64 10.97 1.76 -14.59
C ALA A 64 10.35 2.23 -13.26
N ILE A 65 10.51 1.48 -12.16
CA ILE A 65 9.87 1.77 -10.87
C ILE A 65 10.20 3.17 -10.37
N THR A 66 11.49 3.55 -10.39
CA THR A 66 11.93 4.88 -9.95
C THR A 66 11.26 5.98 -10.76
N SER A 67 11.31 5.87 -12.10
CA SER A 67 10.69 6.86 -12.99
C SER A 67 9.18 6.98 -12.77
N VAL A 68 8.47 5.85 -12.70
CA VAL A 68 7.02 5.84 -12.46
C VAL A 68 6.67 6.46 -11.11
N ARG A 69 7.43 6.15 -10.06
CA ARG A 69 7.14 6.68 -8.72
C ARG A 69 7.42 8.17 -8.62
N SER A 70 8.53 8.64 -9.20
CA SER A 70 8.85 10.06 -9.27
C SER A 70 7.82 10.85 -10.10
N ALA A 71 7.31 10.27 -11.19
CA ALA A 71 6.26 10.90 -12.01
C ALA A 71 4.91 11.03 -11.27
N LEU A 72 4.68 10.21 -10.25
CA LEU A 72 3.49 10.28 -9.38
C LEU A 72 3.69 11.20 -8.17
N ASP A 73 4.86 11.83 -8.05
CA ASP A 73 5.27 12.68 -6.92
C ASP A 73 5.16 11.97 -5.55
N ILE A 74 5.43 10.66 -5.54
CA ILE A 74 5.38 9.86 -4.30
C ILE A 74 6.81 9.76 -3.73
N PRO A 75 7.06 10.24 -2.50
CA PRO A 75 8.39 10.22 -1.91
C PRO A 75 8.88 8.78 -1.71
N ALA A 76 10.20 8.58 -1.78
CA ALA A 76 10.79 7.26 -1.53
C ALA A 76 10.60 6.84 -0.06
N SER A 77 10.24 5.57 0.17
CA SER A 77 9.98 5.05 1.51
C SER A 77 11.24 4.87 2.36
N ARG A 78 12.41 4.74 1.73
CA ARG A 78 13.71 4.63 2.40
C ARG A 78 14.83 5.15 1.51
N LYS A 79 16.01 5.35 2.08
CA LYS A 79 17.25 5.61 1.34
C LYS A 79 18.16 4.38 1.42
N ILE A 80 18.97 4.14 0.39
CA ILE A 80 20.01 3.11 0.40
C ILE A 80 21.24 3.66 1.16
N ALA A 81 22.23 2.81 1.47
CA ALA A 81 23.46 3.19 2.19
C ALA A 81 24.21 4.37 1.54
N ASP A 82 24.12 4.51 0.21
CA ASP A 82 24.67 5.62 -0.58
C ASP A 82 23.83 6.91 -0.48
N ARG A 83 22.80 6.94 0.36
CA ARG A 83 21.81 8.02 0.53
C ARG A 83 20.89 8.25 -0.67
N SER A 84 20.97 7.42 -1.72
CA SER A 84 20.06 7.50 -2.86
C SER A 84 18.63 7.05 -2.46
N PRO A 85 17.58 7.61 -3.10
CA PRO A 85 16.21 7.25 -2.80
C PRO A 85 15.86 5.84 -3.30
N TYR A 86 15.38 4.99 -2.40
CA TYR A 86 14.91 3.64 -2.73
C TYR A 86 13.40 3.67 -3.03
N HIS A 87 13.07 3.72 -4.31
CA HIS A 87 11.68 3.71 -4.78
C HIS A 87 11.13 2.28 -4.76
N THR A 88 9.93 2.12 -4.22
CA THR A 88 9.23 0.84 -4.16
C THR A 88 7.88 0.93 -4.87
N ILE A 89 7.29 -0.23 -5.13
CA ILE A 89 5.86 -0.40 -5.37
C ILE A 89 5.40 -1.50 -4.40
N PRO A 90 4.10 -1.57 -4.02
CA PRO A 90 2.92 -1.01 -4.68
C PRO A 90 2.68 0.49 -4.48
N ASN A 91 2.09 1.13 -5.50
CA ASN A 91 1.50 2.47 -5.46
C ASN A 91 0.05 2.42 -5.97
N ILE A 92 -0.81 3.34 -5.53
CA ILE A 92 -2.15 3.54 -6.08
C ILE A 92 -2.36 5.00 -6.50
N SER A 93 -3.24 5.17 -7.48
CA SER A 93 -3.77 6.45 -7.91
C SER A 93 -5.28 6.36 -7.83
N ASP A 94 -5.88 7.16 -6.95
CA ASP A 94 -7.32 7.23 -6.79
C ASP A 94 -7.86 8.49 -7.49
N PRO A 95 -8.57 8.35 -8.62
CA PRO A 95 -9.15 9.50 -9.31
C PRO A 95 -10.35 10.11 -8.57
N ALA A 96 -10.99 9.38 -7.66
CA ALA A 96 -12.13 9.91 -6.90
C ALA A 96 -11.70 10.97 -5.87
N THR A 97 -10.51 10.79 -5.27
CA THR A 97 -9.95 11.73 -4.29
C THR A 97 -8.76 12.53 -4.82
N GLY A 98 -8.25 12.18 -6.01
CA GLY A 98 -7.04 12.74 -6.60
C GLY A 98 -5.75 12.34 -5.89
N ARG A 99 -5.79 11.38 -4.95
CA ARG A 99 -4.63 11.00 -4.14
C ARG A 99 -3.73 10.00 -4.86
N MET A 100 -2.42 10.24 -4.75
CA MET A 100 -1.36 9.30 -5.13
C MET A 100 -0.71 8.78 -3.87
N LEU A 101 -0.72 7.46 -3.67
CA LEU A 101 -0.22 6.85 -2.43
C LEU A 101 0.79 5.75 -2.75
N GLY A 102 1.85 5.69 -1.96
CA GLY A 102 2.84 4.64 -2.03
C GLY A 102 3.06 3.97 -0.69
N GLY A 103 3.48 2.71 -0.73
CA GLY A 103 3.75 1.91 0.46
C GLY A 103 2.50 1.17 0.94
N SER A 104 2.66 -0.12 1.23
CA SER A 104 1.53 -1.01 1.48
C SER A 104 0.67 -0.59 2.65
N PHE A 105 1.29 -0.19 3.77
CA PHE A 105 0.57 0.20 4.98
C PHE A 105 -0.29 1.45 4.77
N SER A 106 0.30 2.52 4.20
CA SER A 106 -0.41 3.78 3.95
C SER A 106 -1.58 3.58 2.99
N ILE A 107 -1.41 2.71 1.99
CA ILE A 107 -2.49 2.35 1.04
C ILE A 107 -3.60 1.60 1.77
N THR A 108 -3.27 0.60 2.60
CA THR A 108 -4.26 -0.17 3.35
C THR A 108 -5.04 0.69 4.34
N ALA A 109 -4.36 1.58 5.07
CA ALA A 109 -4.99 2.55 5.96
C ALA A 109 -5.94 3.48 5.22
N TYR A 110 -5.51 4.01 4.07
CA TYR A 110 -6.34 4.87 3.21
C TYR A 110 -7.60 4.15 2.72
N LEU A 111 -7.47 2.91 2.23
CA LEU A 111 -8.62 2.14 1.75
C LEU A 111 -9.59 1.78 2.88
N GLN A 112 -9.10 1.55 4.10
CA GLN A 112 -9.95 1.37 5.28
C GLN A 112 -10.74 2.65 5.60
N GLU A 113 -10.06 3.81 5.60
CA GLU A 113 -10.69 5.10 5.90
C GLU A 113 -11.72 5.50 4.85
N GLN A 114 -11.40 5.33 3.56
CA GLN A 114 -12.27 5.67 2.44
C GLN A 114 -13.47 4.73 2.31
N SER A 115 -13.35 3.49 2.79
CA SER A 115 -14.37 2.45 2.60
C SER A 115 -14.46 1.52 3.83
N PRO A 116 -14.91 2.04 4.98
CA PRO A 116 -14.91 1.31 6.24
C PRO A 116 -15.85 0.10 6.22
N SER A 117 -17.01 0.23 5.57
CA SER A 117 -18.04 -0.82 5.45
C SER A 117 -17.91 -1.69 4.20
N SER A 118 -16.89 -1.48 3.36
CA SER A 118 -16.74 -2.24 2.11
C SER A 118 -16.02 -3.57 2.34
N GLY A 119 -16.39 -4.56 1.53
CA GLY A 119 -15.72 -5.86 1.48
C GLY A 119 -16.09 -6.82 2.61
N VAL A 120 -15.13 -7.63 3.03
CA VAL A 120 -15.34 -8.74 3.99
C VAL A 120 -15.33 -8.26 5.45
N GLY A 121 -14.71 -7.11 5.75
CA GLY A 121 -14.68 -6.57 7.10
C GLY A 121 -13.68 -5.43 7.30
N ASP A 122 -13.20 -5.31 8.55
CA ASP A 122 -12.20 -4.33 8.95
C ASP A 122 -10.78 -4.87 8.71
N LEU A 123 -9.94 -4.07 8.05
CA LEU A 123 -8.51 -4.37 7.84
C LEU A 123 -7.68 -4.17 9.11
N PHE A 124 -8.17 -3.36 10.05
CA PHE A 124 -7.52 -3.06 11.32
C PHE A 124 -8.51 -3.29 12.49
N PRO A 125 -8.94 -4.53 12.73
CA PRO A 125 -9.86 -4.84 13.82
C PRO A 125 -9.24 -4.47 15.17
N ALA A 126 -10.08 -4.04 16.12
CA ALA A 126 -9.64 -3.70 17.47
C ALA A 126 -8.82 -4.85 18.08
N GLN A 127 -7.60 -4.54 18.52
CA GLN A 127 -6.70 -5.48 19.18
C GLN A 127 -6.74 -5.24 20.68
N ASN A 128 -6.83 -6.31 21.48
CA ASN A 128 -6.52 -6.21 22.89
C ASN A 128 -4.99 -6.09 23.04
N LEU A 129 -4.52 -4.93 23.50
CA LEU A 129 -3.09 -4.64 23.70
C LEU A 129 -2.59 -5.03 25.10
N GLU A 130 -3.40 -5.75 25.88
CA GLU A 130 -2.96 -6.32 27.15
C GLU A 130 -1.85 -7.34 26.90
N PHE A 131 -0.62 -6.91 27.17
CA PHE A 131 0.55 -7.76 27.13
C PHE A 131 0.92 -8.17 28.55
N MET A 132 0.80 -9.47 28.85
CA MET A 132 1.35 -10.03 30.07
C MET A 132 2.82 -10.39 29.84
N PHE A 133 3.73 -9.57 30.40
CA PHE A 133 5.14 -9.97 30.49
C PHE A 133 5.27 -11.09 31.53
N GLY A 134 5.21 -12.34 31.07
CA GLY A 134 5.53 -13.50 31.89
C GLY A 134 7.00 -13.43 32.29
N ARG A 135 7.28 -12.99 33.52
CA ARG A 135 8.61 -13.10 34.12
C ARG A 135 8.94 -14.59 34.29
N TYR A 136 9.47 -15.24 33.26
CA TYR A 136 10.09 -16.55 33.39
C TYR A 136 11.48 -16.38 34.04
N LEU A 137 11.50 -15.86 35.27
CA LEU A 137 12.71 -15.66 36.06
C LEU A 137 13.36 -17.00 36.49
N GLY A 138 12.67 -18.12 36.31
CA GLY A 138 13.19 -19.46 36.62
C GLY A 138 14.30 -19.96 35.69
N LEU A 139 14.43 -19.43 34.47
CA LEU A 139 15.46 -19.87 33.50
C LEU A 139 16.80 -19.13 33.63
N TYR A 140 16.82 -17.97 34.29
CA TYR A 140 18.03 -17.16 34.48
C TYR A 140 18.60 -17.22 35.90
N ALA A 141 17.87 -17.82 36.86
CA ALA A 141 18.35 -18.01 38.23
C ALA A 141 19.63 -18.86 38.30
N LEU A 142 19.89 -19.70 37.30
CA LEU A 142 21.08 -20.56 37.24
C LEU A 142 22.37 -19.81 36.85
N PHE A 143 22.27 -18.55 36.43
CA PHE A 143 23.43 -17.70 36.08
C PHE A 143 23.66 -16.55 37.06
N ALA A 144 22.85 -16.43 38.11
CA ALA A 144 22.90 -15.31 39.06
C ALA A 144 23.81 -15.58 40.28
N GLU A 145 24.43 -16.75 40.36
CA GLU A 145 25.37 -17.10 41.44
C GLU A 145 26.65 -17.70 40.83
N ALA A 146 27.58 -16.82 40.46
CA ALA A 146 28.98 -17.12 40.20
C ALA A 146 29.84 -15.89 40.55
#